data_AF-A0A0D7AI39-F1
#
_entry.id   AF-A0A0D7AI39-F1
#
_cell.length_a   1.000
_cell.length_b   1.000
_cell.length_c   1.000
_cell.angle_alpha   90.00
_cell.angle_beta   90.00
_cell.angle_gamma   90.00
#
_symmetry.space_group_name_H-M   'P 1'
#
loop_
_entity.id
_entity.type
_entity.pdbx_description
1 polymer ?
#
loop_
_entity_poly.entity_id
_entity_poly.type
_entity_poly.pdbx_seq_one_letter_code
_entity_poly.pdbx_strand_id
1 'polypeptide(L)'
;MSSKHYGGSSATYTRADFNKPSNIVPIQGFKSLKFLLTNTKVPRDTKKLVAGVGELKRQQPETVEQVLAEVQNISDEARRALGDPEMSRDLLLKTLSTLMDANHSNLVTLGVSHPSLEAVREITRADGLSTKLTGAGGGGCSVTLVPDGVDALTPYLYITLTCCLSRIRLCPP
;
A
#
# COMPACT_ATOMS: atom_id res chain seq x y z
N MET A 1 1.85 -21.64 -16.81
CA MET A 1 1.67 -20.87 -15.55
C MET A 1 2.71 -21.35 -14.56
N SER A 2 3.52 -20.44 -13.99
CA SER A 2 4.40 -20.77 -12.86
C SER A 2 3.78 -20.20 -11.60
N SER A 3 3.10 -21.04 -10.81
CA SER A 3 2.73 -20.67 -9.45
C SER A 3 4.02 -20.66 -8.63
N LYS A 4 4.54 -19.47 -8.30
CA LYS A 4 5.67 -19.33 -7.37
C LYS A 4 5.09 -19.04 -6.00
N HIS A 5 5.15 -20.02 -5.11
CA HIS A 5 4.95 -19.81 -3.68
C HIS A 5 6.21 -19.10 -3.15
N TYR A 6 6.08 -17.84 -2.78
CA TYR A 6 7.14 -17.11 -2.07
C TYR A 6 6.91 -17.30 -0.57
N GLY A 7 7.72 -18.14 0.07
CA GLY A 7 7.84 -18.14 1.53
C GLY A 7 8.42 -16.81 1.97
N GLY A 8 7.57 -15.88 2.39
CA GLY A 8 7.97 -14.53 2.75
C GLY A 8 8.36 -14.44 4.21
N SER A 9 9.62 -14.10 4.50
CA SER A 9 9.99 -13.52 5.78
C SER A 9 9.49 -12.08 5.82
N SER A 10 8.76 -11.68 6.87
CA SER A 10 8.38 -10.29 7.07
C SER A 10 9.45 -9.57 7.88
N ALA A 11 9.75 -8.34 7.48
CA ALA A 11 10.72 -7.50 8.15
C ALA A 11 10.24 -6.05 8.16
N THR A 12 10.54 -5.34 9.24
CA THR A 12 10.40 -3.89 9.27
C THR A 12 11.62 -3.29 8.59
N TYR A 13 11.39 -2.38 7.66
CA TYR A 13 12.44 -1.57 7.04
C TYR A 13 12.28 -0.12 7.50
N THR A 14 13.30 0.40 8.19
CA THR A 14 13.36 1.81 8.57
C THR A 14 14.62 2.42 7.99
N ARG A 15 14.47 3.57 7.33
CA ARG A 15 15.58 4.38 6.84
C ARG A 15 15.54 5.74 7.50
N ALA A 16 16.41 5.92 8.50
CA ALA A 16 16.51 7.17 9.24
C ALA A 16 17.26 8.27 8.47
N ASP A 17 18.12 7.88 7.51
CA ASP A 17 18.92 8.80 6.71
C ASP A 17 19.34 8.15 5.39
N PHE A 18 19.41 8.89 4.29
CA PHE A 18 19.78 8.29 2.98
C PHE A 18 21.23 7.82 2.95
N ASN A 19 22.08 8.38 3.81
CA ASN A 19 23.50 8.07 3.96
C ASN A 19 23.83 7.08 5.09
N LYS A 20 22.85 6.64 5.89
CA LYS A 20 23.07 5.65 6.96
C LYS A 20 22.57 4.25 6.54
N PRO A 21 23.19 3.18 7.07
CA PRO A 21 22.72 1.81 6.81
C PRO A 21 21.28 1.64 7.28
N SER A 22 20.48 0.94 6.48
CA SER A 22 19.10 0.62 6.82
C SER A 22 19.05 -0.46 7.89
N ASN A 23 18.16 -0.28 8.88
CA ASN A 23 17.88 -1.29 9.88
C ASN A 23 16.74 -2.17 9.39
N ILE A 24 17.06 -3.44 9.09
CA ILE A 24 16.08 -4.48 8.75
C ILE A 24 15.90 -5.35 9.99
N VAL A 25 14.72 -5.30 10.59
CA VAL A 25 14.40 -6.10 11.79
C VAL A 25 13.37 -7.15 11.41
N PRO A 26 13.68 -8.46 11.52
CA PRO A 26 12.71 -9.52 11.27
C PRO A 26 11.54 -9.44 12.25
N ILE A 27 10.33 -9.67 11.77
CA ILE A 27 9.16 -9.84 12.63
C ILE A 27 9.00 -11.34 12.89
N GLN A 28 9.22 -11.75 14.13
CA GLN A 28 9.09 -13.15 14.54
C GLN A 28 7.62 -13.51 14.78
N GLY A 29 7.25 -14.76 14.49
CA GLY A 29 5.91 -15.29 14.82
C GLY A 29 4.76 -14.81 13.92
N PHE A 30 5.03 -14.09 12.83
CA PHE A 30 3.96 -13.52 12.01
C PHE A 30 3.19 -14.61 11.23
N LYS A 31 1.86 -14.52 11.26
CA LYS A 31 0.95 -15.37 10.48
C LYS A 31 0.96 -14.93 9.01
N SER A 32 0.94 -15.86 8.06
CA SER A 32 0.96 -15.51 6.63
C SER A 32 -0.20 -14.58 6.23
N LEU A 33 0.05 -13.65 5.32
CA LEU A 33 -0.94 -12.72 4.79
C LEU A 33 -1.01 -12.84 3.28
N LYS A 34 -2.23 -12.75 2.73
CA LYS A 34 -2.44 -12.75 1.28
C LYS A 34 -2.57 -11.32 0.80
N PHE A 35 -1.82 -11.00 -0.25
CA PHE A 35 -1.91 -9.70 -0.91
C PHE A 35 -2.13 -9.88 -2.40
N LEU A 36 -2.94 -9.01 -2.98
CA LEU A 36 -3.01 -8.81 -4.42
C LEU A 36 -2.16 -7.59 -4.79
N LEU A 37 -1.21 -7.79 -5.71
CA LEU A 37 -0.37 -6.73 -6.25
C LEU A 37 -0.90 -6.33 -7.62
N THR A 38 -1.39 -5.10 -7.74
CA THR A 38 -1.97 -4.58 -8.98
C THR A 38 -1.02 -3.57 -9.60
N ASN A 39 -0.53 -3.84 -10.81
CA ASN A 39 0.26 -2.89 -11.59
C ASN A 39 -0.67 -2.11 -12.52
N THR A 40 -0.79 -0.80 -12.29
CA THR A 40 -1.59 0.10 -13.14
C THR A 40 -1.02 0.29 -14.54
N LYS A 41 0.25 -0.11 -14.76
CA LYS A 41 1.04 0.12 -15.99
C LYS A 41 1.22 1.60 -16.35
N VAL A 42 0.86 2.52 -15.46
CA VAL A 42 1.12 3.94 -15.62
C VAL A 42 2.59 4.23 -15.28
N PRO A 43 3.37 4.80 -16.22
CA PRO A 43 4.75 5.17 -15.97
C PRO A 43 4.82 6.31 -14.94
N ARG A 44 5.93 6.38 -14.19
CA ARG A 44 6.14 7.40 -13.17
C ARG A 44 7.58 7.87 -13.13
N ASP A 45 7.76 9.13 -12.74
CA ASP A 45 9.06 9.69 -12.41
C ASP A 45 9.19 9.84 -10.89
N THR A 46 9.84 8.85 -10.27
CA THR A 46 10.07 8.83 -8.82
C THR A 46 10.80 10.08 -8.33
N LYS A 47 11.74 10.63 -9.12
CA LYS A 47 12.51 11.82 -8.71
C LYS A 47 11.60 13.04 -8.63
N LYS A 48 10.71 13.22 -9.60
CA LYS A 48 9.72 14.31 -9.59
C LYS A 48 8.74 14.19 -8.44
N LEU A 49 8.23 13.00 -8.14
CA LEU A 49 7.31 12.80 -7.01
C LEU A 49 7.99 13.12 -5.68
N VAL A 50 9.21 12.63 -5.45
CA VAL A 50 9.98 12.93 -4.23
C VAL A 50 10.31 14.42 -4.13
N ALA A 51 10.69 15.06 -5.24
CA ALA A 51 10.91 16.51 -5.27
C ALA A 51 9.62 17.30 -4.95
N GLY A 52 8.47 16.85 -5.46
CA GLY A 52 7.16 17.43 -5.15
C GLY A 52 6.80 17.37 -3.67
N VAL A 53 7.05 16.23 -3.01
CA VAL A 53 6.87 16.10 -1.54
C VAL A 53 7.84 17.01 -0.79
N GLY A 54 9.10 17.11 -1.24
CA GLY A 54 10.09 18.00 -0.64
C GLY A 54 9.68 19.48 -0.76
N GLU A 55 9.14 19.87 -1.90
CA GLU A 55 8.61 21.22 -2.11
C GLU A 55 7.36 21.49 -1.26
N LEU A 56 6.43 20.54 -1.19
CA LEU A 56 5.26 20.63 -0.31
C LEU A 56 5.69 20.80 1.16
N LYS A 57 6.71 20.05 1.60
CA LYS A 57 7.28 20.20 2.95
C LYS A 57 7.86 21.60 3.17
N ARG A 58 8.52 22.19 2.17
CA ARG A 58 9.08 23.54 2.28
C ARG A 58 7.98 24.60 2.38
N GLN A 59 6.85 24.40 1.71
CA GLN A 59 5.72 25.32 1.71
C GLN A 59 4.83 25.16 2.95
N GLN A 60 4.64 23.93 3.43
CA GLN A 60 3.72 23.57 4.51
C GLN A 60 4.39 22.59 5.50
N PRO A 61 5.45 23.03 6.21
CA PRO A 61 6.27 22.13 7.01
C PRO A 61 5.47 21.43 8.11
N GLU A 62 4.66 22.18 8.87
CA GLU A 62 3.87 21.62 9.99
C GLU A 62 2.89 20.54 9.52
N THR A 63 2.15 20.82 8.44
CA THR A 63 1.19 19.86 7.86
C THR A 63 1.89 18.60 7.38
N VAL A 64 2.98 18.74 6.61
CA VAL A 64 3.69 17.57 6.08
C VAL A 64 4.35 16.77 7.19
N GLU A 65 4.92 17.42 8.20
CA GLU A 65 5.52 16.73 9.35
C GLU A 65 4.49 15.98 10.16
N GLN A 66 3.30 16.54 10.37
CA GLN A 66 2.19 15.83 10.99
C GLN A 66 1.78 14.58 10.19
N VAL A 67 1.60 14.72 8.86
CA VAL A 67 1.24 13.58 8.00
C VAL A 67 2.32 12.50 8.04
N LEU A 68 3.60 12.88 8.02
CA LEU A 68 4.71 11.92 8.12
C LEU A 68 4.77 11.23 9.49
N ALA A 69 4.48 11.95 10.57
CA ALA A 69 4.37 11.39 11.91
C ALA A 69 3.21 10.38 12.00
N GLU A 70 2.07 10.66 11.37
CA GLU A 70 0.96 9.72 11.28
C GLU A 70 1.31 8.47 10.46
N VAL A 71 2.03 8.61 9.34
CA VAL A 71 2.54 7.46 8.57
C VAL A 71 3.49 6.59 9.41
N GLN A 72 4.32 7.21 10.24
CA GLN A 72 5.19 6.51 11.18
C GLN A 72 4.37 5.76 12.24
N ASN A 73 3.38 6.42 12.85
CA ASN A 73 2.47 5.79 13.83
C ASN A 73 1.72 4.60 13.24
N ILE A 74 1.26 4.70 11.99
CA ILE A 74 0.63 3.58 11.28
C ILE A 74 1.61 2.41 11.10
N SER A 75 2.86 2.70 10.76
CA SER A 75 3.89 1.67 10.60
C SER A 75 4.22 0.99 11.93
N ASP A 76 4.27 1.76 13.02
CA ASP A 76 4.49 1.23 14.37
C ASP A 76 3.33 0.38 14.86
N GLU A 77 2.09 0.80 14.60
CA GLU A 77 0.88 0.02 14.92
C GLU A 77 0.79 -1.26 14.11
N ALA A 78 1.09 -1.21 12.81
CA ALA A 78 1.14 -2.41 11.98
C ALA A 78 2.19 -3.40 12.48
N ARG A 79 3.37 -2.91 12.89
CA ARG A 79 4.42 -3.75 13.50
C ARG A 79 3.95 -4.38 14.80
N ARG A 80 3.30 -3.61 15.69
CA ARG A 80 2.73 -4.13 16.94
C ARG A 80 1.70 -5.24 16.66
N ALA A 81 0.73 -4.98 15.79
CA ALA A 81 -0.31 -5.94 15.44
C ALA A 81 0.26 -7.23 14.82
N LEU A 82 1.24 -7.12 13.91
CA LEU A 82 1.88 -8.27 13.27
C LEU A 82 2.72 -9.13 14.23
N GLY A 83 3.25 -8.52 15.29
CA GLY A 83 4.09 -9.18 16.30
C GLY A 83 3.32 -9.64 17.54
N ASP A 84 2.02 -9.36 17.65
CA ASP A 84 1.18 -9.74 18.78
C ASP A 84 0.68 -11.20 18.60
N PRO A 85 1.17 -12.16 19.42
CA PRO A 85 0.75 -13.56 19.30
C PRO A 85 -0.70 -13.78 19.76
N GLU A 86 -1.20 -12.94 20.66
CA GLU A 86 -2.54 -13.05 21.26
C GLU A 86 -3.62 -12.43 20.37
N MET A 87 -3.23 -11.60 19.40
CA MET A 87 -4.16 -11.01 18.45
C MET A 87 -4.83 -12.09 17.58
N SER A 88 -6.17 -12.10 17.63
CA SER A 88 -6.96 -12.99 16.78
C SER A 88 -6.75 -12.66 15.30
N ARG A 89 -6.93 -13.68 14.44
CA ARG A 89 -6.74 -13.55 12.99
C ARG A 89 -7.62 -12.45 12.40
N ASP A 90 -8.89 -12.43 12.78
CA ASP A 90 -9.87 -11.49 12.25
C ASP A 90 -9.59 -10.06 12.70
N LEU A 91 -9.18 -9.89 13.97
CA LEU A 91 -8.80 -8.59 14.50
C LEU A 91 -7.54 -8.08 13.79
N LEU A 92 -6.53 -8.92 13.57
CA LEU A 92 -5.33 -8.56 12.83
C LEU A 92 -5.67 -8.08 11.40
N LEU A 93 -6.48 -8.83 10.66
CA LEU A 93 -6.88 -8.46 9.29
C LEU A 93 -7.66 -7.13 9.26
N LYS A 94 -8.57 -6.91 10.22
CA LYS A 94 -9.34 -5.67 10.34
C LYS A 94 -8.45 -4.47 10.70
N THR A 95 -7.53 -4.65 11.64
CA THR A 95 -6.54 -3.64 12.02
C THR A 95 -5.68 -3.25 10.83
N LEU A 96 -5.10 -4.24 10.13
CA LEU A 96 -4.27 -3.97 8.93
C LEU A 96 -5.06 -3.29 7.82
N SER A 97 -6.31 -3.68 7.58
CA SER A 97 -7.21 -3.02 6.61
C SER A 97 -7.38 -1.53 6.92
N THR A 98 -7.69 -1.22 8.18
CA THR A 98 -7.88 0.17 8.66
C THR A 98 -6.59 0.98 8.51
N LEU A 99 -5.45 0.41 8.90
CA LEU A 99 -4.14 1.04 8.77
C LEU A 99 -3.74 1.27 7.30
N MET A 100 -4.09 0.35 6.40
CA MET A 100 -3.82 0.50 4.97
C MET A 100 -4.63 1.64 4.35
N ASP A 101 -5.91 1.75 4.69
CA ASP A 101 -6.75 2.84 4.20
C ASP A 101 -6.31 4.20 4.76
N ALA A 102 -6.00 4.28 6.06
CA ALA A 102 -5.46 5.49 6.67
C ALA A 102 -4.14 5.94 6.03
N ASN A 103 -3.20 4.99 5.81
CA ASN A 103 -1.92 5.31 5.18
C ASN A 103 -2.12 5.79 3.75
N HIS A 104 -3.06 5.20 3.01
CA HIS A 104 -3.36 5.68 1.68
C HIS A 104 -3.87 7.12 1.67
N SER A 105 -4.79 7.47 2.57
CA SER A 105 -5.27 8.86 2.72
C SER A 105 -4.11 9.83 2.99
N ASN A 106 -3.18 9.46 3.86
CA ASN A 106 -1.99 10.27 4.12
C ASN A 106 -1.11 10.45 2.88
N LEU A 107 -0.96 9.42 2.06
CA LEU A 107 -0.21 9.48 0.81
C LEU A 107 -0.94 10.31 -0.27
N VAL A 108 -2.27 10.35 -0.26
CA VAL A 108 -3.06 11.29 -1.09
C VAL A 108 -2.78 12.73 -0.65
N THR A 109 -2.78 13.01 0.66
CA THR A 109 -2.45 14.33 1.21
C THR A 109 -1.04 14.80 0.82
N LEU A 110 -0.08 13.88 0.74
CA LEU A 110 1.28 14.18 0.26
C LEU A 110 1.36 14.39 -1.27
N GLY A 111 0.24 14.28 -1.99
CA GLY A 111 0.18 14.53 -3.44
C GLY A 111 0.80 13.42 -4.30
N VAL A 112 0.99 12.22 -3.74
CA VAL A 112 1.62 11.10 -4.47
C VAL A 112 0.63 10.06 -5.01
N SER A 113 -0.68 10.28 -4.91
CA SER A 113 -1.64 9.38 -5.57
C SER A 113 -1.76 9.64 -7.08
N HIS A 114 -2.65 8.90 -7.74
CA HIS A 114 -2.92 9.00 -9.17
C HIS A 114 -4.32 8.44 -9.48
N PRO A 115 -5.06 8.97 -10.48
CA PRO A 115 -6.39 8.46 -10.84
C PRO A 115 -6.43 6.94 -11.07
N SER A 116 -5.40 6.37 -11.69
CA SER A 116 -5.31 4.91 -11.88
C SER A 116 -5.17 4.12 -10.57
N LEU A 117 -4.55 4.69 -9.54
CA LEU A 117 -4.46 4.07 -8.22
C LEU A 117 -5.80 4.16 -7.48
N GLU A 118 -6.47 5.31 -7.55
CA GLU A 118 -7.82 5.48 -6.96
C GLU A 118 -8.83 4.54 -7.60
N ALA A 119 -8.77 4.37 -8.92
CA ALA A 119 -9.67 3.44 -9.59
C ALA A 119 -9.49 1.99 -9.14
N VAL A 120 -8.23 1.54 -8.91
CA VAL A 120 -8.00 0.21 -8.32
C VAL A 120 -8.63 0.14 -6.94
N ARG A 121 -8.50 1.18 -6.11
CA ARG A 121 -9.09 1.21 -4.77
C ARG A 121 -10.60 1.16 -4.81
N GLU A 122 -11.23 1.91 -5.71
CA GLU A 122 -12.68 1.93 -5.90
C GLU A 122 -13.19 0.52 -6.24
N ILE A 123 -12.57 -0.14 -7.22
CA ILE A 123 -12.91 -1.51 -7.61
C ILE A 123 -12.77 -2.47 -6.43
N THR A 124 -11.63 -2.47 -5.75
CA THR A 124 -11.40 -3.41 -4.64
C THR A 124 -12.29 -3.14 -3.43
N ARG A 125 -12.67 -1.86 -3.23
CA ARG A 125 -13.56 -1.46 -2.13
C ARG A 125 -14.99 -1.95 -2.35
N ALA A 126 -15.43 -2.09 -3.59
CA ALA A 126 -16.74 -2.69 -3.91
C ALA A 126 -16.84 -4.13 -3.38
N ASP A 127 -15.70 -4.84 -3.30
CA ASP A 127 -15.58 -6.19 -2.73
C ASP A 127 -15.16 -6.19 -1.24
N GLY A 128 -15.17 -5.03 -0.58
CA GLY A 128 -14.81 -4.89 0.83
C GLY A 128 -13.31 -5.01 1.13
N LEU A 129 -12.45 -4.87 0.13
CA LEU A 129 -11.00 -5.02 0.28
C LEU A 129 -10.30 -3.67 0.44
N SER A 130 -9.34 -3.60 1.38
CA SER A 130 -8.51 -2.41 1.59
C SER A 130 -7.26 -2.44 0.70
N THR A 131 -7.05 -1.33 -0.01
CA THR A 131 -5.98 -1.16 -0.99
C THR A 131 -5.24 0.15 -0.74
N LYS A 132 -3.91 0.13 -0.84
CA LYS A 132 -3.07 1.32 -0.82
C LYS A 132 -2.04 1.31 -1.94
N LEU A 133 -1.58 2.48 -2.38
CA LEU A 133 -0.41 2.53 -3.27
C LEU A 133 0.86 1.98 -2.59
N THR A 134 1.81 1.53 -3.40
CA THR A 134 3.11 1.05 -2.91
C THR A 134 4.27 1.62 -3.74
N GLY A 135 5.38 1.91 -3.06
CA GLY A 135 6.50 2.68 -3.59
C GLY A 135 6.17 4.17 -3.72
N ALA A 136 6.73 4.83 -4.73
CA ALA A 136 6.70 6.29 -4.89
C ALA A 136 5.30 6.90 -5.16
N GLY A 137 4.30 6.11 -5.55
CA GLY A 137 3.02 6.62 -6.03
C GLY A 137 3.04 7.11 -7.49
N GLY A 138 2.10 7.98 -7.88
CA GLY A 138 1.98 8.58 -9.21
C GLY A 138 1.63 7.59 -10.34
N GLY A 139 1.05 6.44 -10.01
CA GLY A 139 0.89 5.29 -10.90
C GLY A 139 1.60 4.07 -10.32
N GLY A 140 2.28 3.28 -11.15
CA GLY A 140 2.98 2.09 -10.68
C GLY A 140 2.02 1.05 -10.09
N CYS A 141 2.28 0.59 -8.86
CA CYS A 141 1.54 -0.50 -8.24
C CYS A 141 0.77 -0.09 -6.98
N SER A 142 -0.31 -0.82 -6.72
CA SER A 142 -1.01 -0.86 -5.44
C SER A 142 -0.97 -2.25 -4.82
N VAL A 143 -1.13 -2.31 -3.50
CA VAL A 143 -1.23 -3.53 -2.72
C VAL A 143 -2.59 -3.58 -2.04
N THR A 144 -3.28 -4.72 -2.19
CA THR A 144 -4.60 -5.00 -1.64
C THR A 144 -4.50 -6.14 -0.66
N LEU A 145 -5.02 -5.97 0.56
CA LEU A 145 -5.09 -7.05 1.55
C LEU A 145 -6.26 -7.98 1.22
N VAL A 146 -6.00 -9.29 1.18
CA VAL A 146 -6.99 -10.31 0.86
C VAL A 146 -7.29 -11.12 2.14
N PRO A 147 -8.50 -10.99 2.72
CA PRO A 147 -8.89 -11.75 3.90
C PRO A 147 -8.85 -13.26 3.69
N ASP A 148 -8.82 -14.00 4.80
CA ASP A 148 -8.99 -15.45 4.76
C ASP A 148 -10.42 -15.78 4.30
N GLY A 149 -10.56 -16.76 3.40
CA GLY A 149 -11.84 -17.08 2.75
C GLY A 149 -12.10 -16.35 1.42
N VAL A 150 -11.36 -15.29 1.10
CA VAL A 150 -11.38 -14.68 -0.25
C VAL A 150 -10.26 -15.26 -1.10
N ASP A 151 -10.61 -15.89 -2.21
CA ASP A 151 -9.62 -16.27 -3.22
C ASP A 151 -9.31 -15.07 -4.12
N ALA A 152 -8.05 -14.62 -4.07
CA ALA A 152 -7.54 -13.50 -4.88
C ALA A 152 -7.63 -13.74 -6.40
N LEU A 153 -7.89 -14.99 -6.81
CA LEU A 153 -8.07 -15.44 -8.18
C LEU A 153 -9.53 -15.68 -8.56
N THR A 154 -10.49 -15.23 -7.73
CA THR A 154 -11.89 -15.23 -8.16
C THR A 154 -11.97 -14.53 -9.53
N PRO A 155 -12.49 -15.21 -10.58
CA PRO A 155 -12.50 -14.65 -11.92
C PRO A 155 -13.14 -13.27 -11.97
N TYR A 156 -14.12 -13.01 -11.10
CA TYR A 156 -14.77 -11.72 -10.97
C TYR A 156 -13.82 -10.59 -10.56
N LEU A 157 -13.02 -10.75 -9.49
CA LEU A 157 -12.09 -9.69 -9.06
C LEU A 157 -11.02 -9.43 -10.14
N TYR A 158 -10.50 -10.49 -10.77
CA TYR A 158 -9.51 -10.38 -11.83
C TYR A 158 -10.07 -9.75 -13.12
N ILE A 159 -11.28 -10.16 -13.53
CA ILE A 159 -11.97 -9.60 -14.69
C ILE A 159 -12.34 -8.15 -14.42
N THR A 160 -12.89 -7.80 -13.26
CA THR A 160 -13.23 -6.41 -12.94
C THR A 160 -11.98 -5.54 -12.92
N LEU A 161 -10.88 -5.98 -12.29
CA LEU A 161 -9.63 -5.22 -12.32
C LEU A 161 -9.07 -5.07 -13.73
N THR A 162 -9.07 -6.14 -14.54
CA THR A 162 -8.52 -6.10 -15.90
C THR A 162 -9.42 -5.32 -16.87
N CYS A 163 -10.74 -5.52 -16.84
CA CYS A 163 -11.72 -4.80 -17.65
C CYS A 163 -11.83 -3.33 -17.26
N CYS A 164 -11.86 -3.01 -15.96
CA CYS A 164 -11.86 -1.61 -15.54
C CYS A 164 -10.53 -0.93 -15.85
N LEU A 165 -9.37 -1.54 -15.56
CA LEU A 165 -8.07 -0.93 -15.91
C LEU A 165 -7.89 -0.77 -17.43
N SER A 166 -8.48 -1.66 -18.26
CA SER A 166 -8.45 -1.50 -19.71
C SER A 166 -9.48 -0.49 -20.24
N ARG A 167 -10.60 -0.28 -19.55
CA ARG A 167 -11.56 0.82 -19.82
C ARG A 167 -11.09 2.17 -19.27
N ILE A 168 -10.27 2.19 -18.22
CA ILE A 168 -9.54 3.34 -17.67
C ILE A 168 -8.21 3.54 -18.42
N ARG A 169 -8.05 2.98 -19.63
CA ARG A 169 -7.22 3.64 -20.63
C ARG A 169 -7.80 5.04 -20.80
N LEU A 170 -7.23 5.98 -20.07
CA LEU A 170 -7.39 7.40 -20.22
C LEU A 170 -7.31 7.69 -21.72
N CYS A 171 -8.43 8.04 -22.34
CA CYS A 171 -8.40 8.93 -23.49
C CYS A 171 -7.62 10.20 -23.07
N PRO A 172 -6.83 10.87 -23.94
CA PRO A 172 -6.57 10.63 -25.36
C PRO A 172 -5.04 10.84 -25.73
N PRO A 173 -4.59 11.01 -27.00
CA PRO A 173 -5.10 11.98 -27.99
C PRO A 173 -6.13 11.44 -28.99
#